data_AF-A0A4Q0AUK7-F1
#
_entry.id   AF-A0A4Q0AUK7-F1
#
_cell.length_a   1.000
_cell.length_b   1.000
_cell.length_c   1.000
_cell.angle_alpha   90.00
_cell.angle_beta   90.00
_cell.angle_gamma   90.00
#
_symmetry.space_group_name_H-M   'P 1'
#
loop_
_entity.id
_entity.type
_entity.pdbx_description
1 polymer ?
#
loop_
_entity_poly.entity_id
_entity_poly.type
_entity_poly.pdbx_seq_one_letter_code
_entity_poly.pdbx_strand_id
1 'polypeptide(L)' 'MKSFTEEALLLYLYQETDKNLTKEIEAALEEDIHLQERLKVLQRSIKQLERLKKQSKHPREESVNSILAYAKKLAKK' A
#
# COMPACT_ATOMS: atom_id res chain seq x y z
N MET A 1 17.34 23.73 -3.25
CA MET A 1 16.63 22.46 -3.50
C MET A 1 17.15 21.41 -2.54
N LYS A 2 16.44 21.16 -1.43
CA LYS A 2 16.74 20.01 -0.56
C LYS A 2 16.28 18.76 -1.31
N SER A 3 17.22 17.96 -1.80
CA SER A 3 16.87 16.69 -2.43
C SER A 3 16.53 15.68 -1.34
N PHE A 4 15.24 15.39 -1.17
CA PHE A 4 14.83 14.26 -0.33
C PHE A 4 15.11 12.95 -1.07
N THR A 5 15.60 11.95 -0.34
CA THR A 5 15.79 10.61 -0.90
C THR A 5 14.44 9.93 -1.11
N GLU A 6 14.38 8.97 -2.02
CA GLU A 6 13.15 8.20 -2.25
C GLU A 6 12.73 7.41 -1.01
N GLU A 7 13.68 6.93 -0.20
CA GLU A 7 13.34 6.23 1.05
C GLU A 7 12.62 7.15 2.03
N ALA A 8 13.07 8.40 2.18
CA ALA A 8 12.44 9.37 3.07
C ALA A 8 11.00 9.70 2.63
N LEU A 9 10.76 9.80 1.32
CA LEU A 9 9.42 10.00 0.76
C LEU A 9 8.54 8.77 0.96
N LEU A 10 9.10 7.56 0.88
CA LEU A 10 8.38 6.33 1.16
C LEU A 10 7.98 6.23 2.63
N LEU A 11 8.91 6.47 3.55
CA LEU A 11 8.65 6.52 4.99
C LEU A 11 7.57 7.54 5.31
N TYR A 12 7.61 8.72 4.67
CA TYR A 12 6.59 9.75 4.84
C TYR A 12 5.21 9.25 4.39
N LEU A 13 5.14 8.56 3.26
CA LEU A 13 3.90 7.96 2.75
C LEU A 13 3.33 6.87 3.64
N TYR A 14 4.20 6.11 4.32
CA TYR A 14 3.80 5.10 5.29
C TYR A 14 3.60 5.66 6.71
N GLN A 15 3.78 6.96 6.92
CA GLN A 15 3.71 7.64 8.22
C GLN A 15 4.74 7.12 9.23
N GLU A 16 5.89 6.66 8.74
CA GLU A 16 7.00 6.11 9.52
C GLU A 16 8.13 7.12 9.74
N THR A 17 7.91 8.41 9.47
CA THR A 17 8.91 9.47 9.64
C THR A 17 8.84 10.15 11.00
N ASP A 18 10.00 10.60 11.47
CA ASP A 18 10.09 11.51 12.61
C ASP A 18 9.35 12.83 12.34
N LYS A 19 8.77 13.42 13.39
CA LYS A 19 8.00 14.68 13.30
C LYS A 19 8.78 15.84 12.68
N ASN A 20 10.11 15.86 12.85
CA ASN A 20 10.98 16.87 12.26
C ASN A 20 11.10 16.68 10.74
N LEU A 21 11.27 15.44 10.29
CA LEU A 21 11.39 15.11 8.87
C LEU A 21 10.05 15.30 8.15
N THR A 22 8.93 14.95 8.79
CA THR A 22 7.58 15.21 8.26
C THR A 22 7.37 16.69 7.97
N LYS A 23 7.71 17.57 8.93
CA LYS A 23 7.59 19.03 8.75
C LYS A 23 8.48 19.57 7.65
N GLU A 24 9.71 19.07 7.52
CA GLU A 24 10.60 19.48 6.44
C GLU A 24 10.06 19.06 5.06
N ILE A 25 9.48 17.87 4.96
CA ILE A 25 8.86 17.36 3.73
C ILE A 25 7.60 18.17 3.40
N GLU A 26 6.76 18.46 4.39
CA GLU A 26 5.56 19.30 4.22
C GLU A 26 5.92 20.71 3.75
N ALA A 27 6.90 21.36 4.39
CA ALA A 27 7.38 22.68 3.97
C ALA A 27 7.94 22.66 2.54
N ALA A 28 8.70 21.62 2.18
CA ALA A 28 9.22 21.48 0.83
C ALA A 28 8.13 21.17 -0.21
N LEU A 29 7.05 20.50 0.17
CA LEU A 29 5.91 20.22 -0.71
C LEU A 29 5.11 21.47 -1.07
N GLU A 30 5.15 22.53 -0.26
CA GLU A 30 4.46 23.79 -0.58
C GLU A 30 5.16 24.56 -1.72
N GLU A 31 6.49 24.44 -1.82
CA GLU A 31 7.29 25.20 -2.78
C GLU A 31 7.72 24.37 -4.01
N ASP A 32 7.90 23.05 -3.86
CA ASP A 32 8.48 22.19 -4.89
C ASP A 32 7.44 21.33 -5.64
N ILE A 33 7.07 21.77 -6.84
CA ILE A 33 6.13 21.06 -7.73
C ILE A 33 6.69 19.69 -8.18
N HIS A 34 8.00 19.58 -8.40
CA HIS A 34 8.59 18.30 -8.81
C HIS A 34 8.55 17.28 -7.68
N LEU A 35 8.75 17.73 -6.44
CA LEU A 35 8.59 16.88 -5.26
C LEU A 35 7.15 16.37 -5.15
N GLN A 36 6.15 17.24 -5.36
CA GLN A 36 4.74 16.84 -5.38
C GLN A 36 4.44 15.80 -6.46
N GLU A 37 4.95 15.97 -7.68
CA GLU A 37 4.75 15.01 -8.76
C GLU A 37 5.36 13.65 -8.44
N ARG A 38 6.58 13.62 -7.92
CA ARG A 38 7.25 12.37 -7.52
C ARG A 38 6.47 11.65 -6.43
N LEU A 39 5.96 12.39 -5.45
CA LEU A 39 5.15 11.85 -4.37
C LEU A 39 3.80 11.31 -4.88
N LYS A 40 3.14 12.01 -5.81
CA LYS A 40 1.92 11.52 -6.48
C LYS A 40 2.16 10.22 -7.25
N VAL A 41 3.30 10.07 -7.93
CA VAL A 41 3.66 8.83 -8.62
C VAL A 41 3.80 7.68 -7.62
N LEU A 42 4.51 7.89 -6.51
CA LEU A 42 4.67 6.89 -5.44
C LEU A 42 3.31 6.48 -4.84
N GLN A 43 2.44 7.45 -4.53
CA GLN A 43 1.08 7.18 -4.05
C GLN A 43 0.26 6.33 -5.04
N ARG A 44 0.36 6.64 -6.34
CA ARG A 44 -0.32 5.88 -7.38
C ARG A 44 0.17 4.44 -7.43
N SER A 45 1.47 4.23 -7.33
CA SER A 45 2.08 2.88 -7.30
C SER A 45 1.62 2.07 -6.10
N ILE A 46 1.61 2.67 -4.90
CA ILE A 46 1.09 2.01 -3.68
C ILE A 46 -0.38 1.61 -3.86
N LYS A 47 -1.21 2.51 -4.40
CA LYS A 47 -2.63 2.23 -4.65
C LYS A 47 -2.83 1.09 -5.65
N GLN A 48 -1.98 0.99 -6.67
CA GLN A 48 -2.02 -0.11 -7.64
C GLN A 48 -1.64 -1.44 -7.00
N LEU A 49 -0.59 -1.47 -6.18
CA LEU A 49 -0.18 -2.67 -5.45
C LEU A 49 -1.26 -3.14 -4.47
N GLU A 50 -1.89 -2.22 -3.73
CA GLU A 50 -3.00 -2.55 -2.84
C GLU A 50 -4.21 -3.13 -3.60
N ARG A 51 -4.50 -2.62 -4.81
CA ARG A 51 -5.54 -3.20 -5.67
C ARG A 51 -5.20 -4.62 -6.09
N LEU A 52 -3.97 -4.87 -6.51
CA LEU A 52 -3.50 -6.22 -6.88
C LEU A 52 -3.55 -7.17 -5.69
N LYS A 53 -3.09 -6.73 -4.51
CA LYS A 53 -3.15 -7.51 -3.27
C LYS A 53 -4.58 -7.91 -2.91
N LYS A 54 -5.56 -7.01 -3.11
CA LYS A 54 -6.99 -7.32 -2.89
C LYS A 54 -7.53 -8.34 -3.89
N GLN A 55 -7.09 -8.29 -5.14
CA GLN A 55 -7.46 -9.28 -6.16
C GLN A 55 -6.89 -10.67 -5.82
N SER A 56 -5.67 -10.73 -5.29
CA SER A 56 -5.01 -11.99 -4.90
C SER A 56 -5.53 -12.59 -3.59
N LYS A 57 -6.37 -11.89 -2.83
CA LYS A 57 -6.88 -12.35 -1.52
C LYS A 57 -8.07 -13.31 -1.64
N HIS A 58 -8.64 -13.51 -2.82
CA HIS A 58 -9.66 -14.52 -2.98
C HIS A 58 -9.01 -15.91 -2.98
N PRO A 59 -9.41 -16.83 -2.08
CA PRO A 59 -9.01 -18.22 -2.21
C PRO A 59 -9.51 -18.75 -3.55
N ARG A 60 -8.76 -19.68 -4.15
CA ARG A 60 -9.22 -20.37 -5.36
C ARG A 60 -10.56 -21.04 -5.09
N GLU A 61 -11.48 -20.99 -6.05
CA GLU A 61 -12.81 -21.60 -5.91
C GLU A 61 -12.72 -23.08 -5.56
N GLU A 62 -11.74 -23.79 -6.12
CA GLU A 62 -11.46 -25.20 -5.80
C GLU A 62 -11.21 -25.42 -4.29
N SER A 63 -10.45 -24.53 -3.64
CA SER A 63 -10.17 -24.62 -2.21
C SER A 63 -11.44 -24.41 -1.39
N VAL A 64 -12.27 -23.43 -1.76
CA VAL A 64 -13.56 -23.17 -1.10
C VAL A 64 -14.49 -24.38 -1.26
N ASN A 65 -14.63 -24.90 -2.48
CA ASN A 65 -15.47 -26.05 -2.79
C ASN A 65 -15.02 -27.32 -2.04
N SER A 66 -13.71 -27.54 -1.92
CA SER A 66 -13.14 -28.66 -1.18
C SER A 66 -13.50 -28.59 0.32
N ILE A 67 -13.38 -27.41 0.92
CA ILE A 67 -13.74 -27.18 2.34
C ILE A 67 -15.25 -27.39 2.54
N LEU A 68 -16.10 -26.87 1.64
CA LEU A 68 -17.55 -27.04 1.72
C LEU A 68 -17.98 -28.50 1.55
N ALA A 69 -17.35 -29.24 0.63
CA ALA A 69 -17.63 -30.67 0.42
C ALA A 69 -17.25 -31.50 1.65
N TYR A 70 -16.09 -31.21 2.27
CA TYR A 70 -15.66 -31.83 3.50
C TYR A 70 -16.64 -31.58 4.66
N ALA A 71 -17.05 -30.32 4.86
CA ALA A 71 -18.01 -29.95 5.90
C ALA A 71 -19.37 -30.65 5.72
N LYS A 72 -19.89 -30.73 4.48
CA LYS A 72 -21.13 -31.45 4.17
C LYS A 72 -21.05 -32.95 4.47
N LYS A 73 -19.89 -33.57 4.24
CA LYS A 73 -19.67 -34.99 4.54
C LYS A 73 -19.66 -35.25 6.06
N LEU A 74 -19.10 -34.34 6.83
CA LEU A 74 -19.11 -34.39 8.31
C LEU A 74 -20.52 -34.21 8.87
N ALA A 75 -21.29 -33.25 8.36
CA ALA A 75 -22.65 -32.95 8.85
C ALA A 75 -23.70 -34.04 8.52
N LYS A 76 -23.41 -34.92 7.56
CA LYS A 76 -24.28 -36.06 7.19
C LYS A 76 -23.99 -37.34 7.98
N LYS A 77 -23.00 -37.32 8.86
CA LYS A 77 -22.57 -38.45 9.69
C LYS A 77 -23.06 -38.26 11.12
#